data_AF-A0A7V3ERF7-F1
#
_entry.id   AF-A0A7V3ERF7-F1
#
_cell.length_a   1.000
_cell.length_b   1.000
_cell.length_c   1.000
_cell.angle_alpha   90.00
_cell.angle_beta   90.00
_cell.angle_gamma   90.00
#
_symmetry.space_group_name_H-M   'P 1'
#
loop_
_entity.id
_entity.type
_entity.pdbx_description
1 polymer ?
#
loop_
_entity_poly.entity_id
_entity_poly.type
_entity_poly.pdbx_seq_one_letter_code
_entity_poly.pdbx_strand_id
1 'polypeptide(L)'
;MLDTIVHALRGLPGELIVFLLGAMPISEVRGAIPVGAWTFHYDIPKTVGLAVLGNLAIVYPLLVFLYEFSHRCRRIPLCGRFLDWWFARVQRKLERANPVKFWAVLLFVAVPFPLTGAWSGCVAAYLLGMRARTAAGAVALGIL
;
A
#
# COMPACT_ATOMS: atom_id res chain seq x y z
N MET A 1 18.54 4.66 -7.62
CA MET A 1 17.78 4.36 -6.38
C MET A 1 17.46 2.88 -6.28
N LEU A 2 16.79 2.28 -7.28
CA LEU A 2 16.56 0.83 -7.29
C LEU A 2 17.87 0.03 -7.26
N ASP A 3 18.89 0.44 -8.02
CA ASP A 3 20.20 -0.23 -8.00
C ASP A 3 20.85 -0.22 -6.61
N THR A 4 20.68 0.86 -5.85
CA THR A 4 21.17 0.99 -4.47
C THR A 4 20.46 0.01 -3.53
N ILE A 5 19.14 -0.13 -3.69
CA ILE A 5 18.33 -1.07 -2.89
C ILE A 5 18.68 -2.51 -3.25
N VAL A 6 18.81 -2.82 -4.55
CA VAL A 6 19.25 -4.14 -5.02
C VAL A 6 20.65 -4.45 -4.51
N HIS A 7 21.58 -3.49 -4.55
CA HIS A 7 22.90 -3.63 -3.96
C HIS A 7 22.86 -3.95 -2.46
N ALA A 8 21.99 -3.29 -1.69
CA ALA A 8 21.82 -3.53 -0.27
C ALA A 8 21.24 -4.93 0.04
N LEU A 9 20.47 -5.50 -0.89
CA LEU A 9 19.81 -6.80 -0.74
C LEU A 9 20.55 -7.96 -1.43
N ARG A 10 21.77 -7.74 -1.95
CA ARG A 10 22.55 -8.73 -2.73
C ARG A 10 22.79 -10.08 -2.03
N GLY A 11 22.66 -10.16 -0.71
CA GLY A 11 22.81 -11.41 0.05
C GLY A 11 21.56 -12.30 0.07
N LEU A 12 20.44 -11.84 -0.51
CA LEU A 12 19.17 -12.57 -0.52
C LEU A 12 18.92 -13.23 -1.90
N PRO A 13 18.14 -14.32 -1.96
CA PRO A 13 17.71 -14.88 -3.23
C PRO A 13 16.90 -13.84 -4.04
N GLY A 14 17.12 -13.77 -5.35
CA GLY A 14 16.50 -12.74 -6.20
C GLY A 14 14.96 -12.74 -6.15
N GLU A 15 14.34 -13.89 -5.88
CA GLU A 15 12.90 -14.02 -5.68
C GLU A 15 12.41 -13.22 -4.45
N LEU A 16 13.18 -13.29 -3.36
CA LEU A 16 12.90 -12.53 -2.14
C LEU A 16 13.14 -11.04 -2.35
N ILE A 17 14.13 -10.67 -3.18
CA ILE A 17 14.36 -9.27 -3.55
C ILE A 17 13.14 -8.71 -4.31
N VAL A 18 12.60 -9.44 -5.29
CA VAL A 18 11.39 -9.04 -6.03
C VAL A 18 10.18 -8.94 -5.09
N PHE A 19 10.01 -9.91 -4.18
CA PHE A 19 8.95 -9.88 -3.17
C PHE A 19 9.06 -8.65 -2.25
N LEU A 20 10.25 -8.38 -1.70
CA LEU A 20 10.48 -7.25 -0.79
C LEU A 20 10.33 -5.91 -1.51
N LEU A 21 10.78 -5.80 -2.76
CA LEU A 21 10.56 -4.62 -3.59
C LEU A 21 9.06 -4.38 -3.85
N GLY A 22 8.29 -5.45 -4.06
CA GLY A 22 6.83 -5.39 -4.18
C GLY A 22 6.16 -4.85 -2.93
N ALA A 23 6.70 -5.17 -1.76
CA ALA A 23 6.22 -4.69 -0.46
C ALA A 23 6.63 -3.24 -0.14
N MET A 24 7.65 -2.68 -0.79
CA MET A 24 8.15 -1.34 -0.47
C MET A 24 7.27 -0.21 -1.02
N PRO A 25 7.18 0.93 -0.32
CA PRO A 25 6.32 2.06 -0.70
C PRO A 25 6.70 2.78 -1.99
N ILE A 26 7.98 2.75 -2.37
CA ILE A 26 8.50 3.52 -3.51
C ILE A 26 8.54 2.67 -4.78
N SER A 27 8.91 1.40 -4.64
CA SER A 27 8.98 0.46 -5.77
C SER A 27 7.60 -0.07 -6.11
N GLU A 28 6.89 -0.57 -5.09
CA GLU A 28 5.67 -1.37 -5.26
C GLU A 28 5.83 -2.46 -6.35
N VAL A 29 4.71 -2.93 -6.90
CA VAL A 29 4.68 -3.89 -8.01
C VAL A 29 5.39 -3.32 -9.26
N ARG A 30 5.30 -2.00 -9.47
CA ARG A 30 5.80 -1.32 -10.67
C ARG A 30 7.32 -1.29 -10.77
N GLY A 31 8.04 -1.23 -9.65
CA GLY A 31 9.49 -1.32 -9.60
C GLY A 31 9.98 -2.75 -9.45
N ALA A 32 9.20 -3.62 -8.79
CA ALA A 32 9.54 -5.02 -8.61
C ALA A 32 9.52 -5.80 -9.94
N ILE A 33 8.58 -5.50 -10.83
CA ILE A 33 8.48 -6.18 -12.13
C ILE A 33 9.71 -5.91 -13.02
N PRO A 34 10.10 -4.65 -13.30
CA PRO A 34 11.33 -4.33 -14.02
C PRO A 34 12.57 -5.00 -13.43
N VAL A 35 12.71 -5.03 -12.11
CA VAL A 35 13.86 -5.64 -11.46
C VAL A 35 13.87 -7.16 -11.66
N GLY A 36 12.73 -7.83 -11.47
CA GLY A 36 12.64 -9.29 -11.73
C GLY A 36 12.91 -9.66 -13.19
N ALA A 37 12.36 -8.89 -14.13
CA ALA A 37 12.48 -9.17 -15.57
C ALA A 37 13.84 -8.76 -16.16
N TRP A 38 14.36 -7.57 -15.84
CA TRP A 38 15.59 -7.05 -16.44
C TRP A 38 16.86 -7.36 -15.65
N THR A 39 16.79 -7.44 -14.31
CA THR A 39 17.98 -7.70 -13.48
C THR A 39 18.16 -9.19 -13.21
N PHE A 40 17.08 -9.91 -12.91
CA PHE A 40 17.13 -11.34 -12.56
C PHE A 40 16.71 -12.27 -13.70
N HIS A 41 16.25 -11.73 -14.84
CA HIS A 41 15.84 -12.49 -16.02
C HIS A 41 14.79 -13.58 -15.72
N TYR A 42 13.92 -13.35 -14.74
CA TYR A 42 12.82 -14.26 -14.43
C TYR A 42 11.68 -14.11 -15.42
N ASP A 43 10.94 -15.20 -15.63
CA ASP A 43 9.72 -15.17 -16.44
C ASP A 43 8.72 -14.14 -15.91
N ILE A 44 7.99 -13.50 -16.83
CA ILE A 44 7.01 -12.46 -16.51
C ILE A 44 5.95 -12.96 -15.50
N PRO A 45 5.33 -14.14 -15.67
CA PRO A 45 4.32 -14.61 -14.71
C PRO A 45 4.88 -14.82 -13.31
N LYS A 46 6.11 -15.36 -13.20
CA LYS A 46 6.80 -15.55 -11.92
C LYS A 46 7.07 -14.21 -11.24
N THR A 47 7.59 -13.25 -12.01
CA THR A 47 7.92 -11.91 -11.53
C THR A 47 6.67 -11.17 -11.04
N VAL A 48 5.59 -11.18 -11.82
CA VAL A 48 4.31 -10.58 -11.45
C VAL A 48 3.75 -11.23 -10.19
N GLY A 49 3.77 -12.56 -10.11
CA GLY A 49 3.32 -13.30 -8.93
C GLY A 49 4.06 -12.89 -7.66
N LEU A 50 5.40 -12.87 -7.69
CA LEU A 50 6.22 -12.48 -6.54
C LEU A 50 6.00 -11.02 -6.13
N ALA A 51 5.91 -10.10 -7.10
CA ALA A 51 5.68 -8.69 -6.85
C ALA A 51 4.31 -8.42 -6.21
N VAL A 52 3.26 -9.04 -6.75
CA VAL A 52 1.88 -8.94 -6.23
C VAL A 52 1.79 -9.57 -4.83
N LEU A 53 2.38 -10.74 -4.61
CA LEU A 53 2.39 -11.39 -3.30
C LEU A 53 3.10 -10.54 -2.25
N GLY A 54 4.24 -9.94 -2.59
CA GLY A 54 4.94 -9.01 -1.71
C GLY A 54 4.10 -7.80 -1.34
N ASN A 55 3.39 -7.25 -2.33
CA ASN A 55 2.52 -6.11 -2.12
C ASN A 55 1.30 -6.47 -1.25
N LEU A 56 0.60 -7.57 -1.54
CA LEU A 56 -0.52 -8.07 -0.74
C LEU A 56 -0.10 -8.38 0.71
N ALA A 57 1.10 -8.91 0.90
CA ALA A 57 1.63 -9.25 2.22
C ALA A 57 1.79 -8.02 3.12
N ILE A 58 2.09 -6.84 2.58
CA ILE A 58 2.27 -5.62 3.37
C ILE A 58 0.94 -4.88 3.64
N VAL A 59 -0.09 -5.06 2.81
CA VAL A 59 -1.37 -4.31 2.91
C VAL A 59 -2.02 -4.44 4.29
N TYR A 60 -2.22 -5.66 4.77
CA TYR A 60 -2.92 -5.86 6.04
C TYR A 60 -2.09 -5.39 7.25
N PRO A 61 -0.80 -5.77 7.39
CA PRO A 61 0.06 -5.22 8.44
C PRO A 61 0.16 -3.69 8.42
N LEU A 62 0.26 -3.08 7.24
CA LEU A 62 0.32 -1.62 7.09
C LEU A 62 -0.96 -0.95 7.58
N LEU A 63 -2.13 -1.50 7.26
CA LEU A 63 -3.40 -0.99 7.76
C LEU A 63 -3.48 -1.07 9.28
N VAL A 64 -3.17 -2.23 9.87
CA VAL A 64 -3.14 -2.40 11.34
C VAL A 64 -2.18 -1.39 11.98
N PHE A 65 -0.98 -1.25 11.41
CA PHE A 65 0.01 -0.27 11.85
C PHE A 65 -0.54 1.16 11.79
N LEU A 66 -1.21 1.56 10.71
CA LEU A 66 -1.85 2.88 10.57
C LEU A 66 -2.90 3.13 11.67
N TYR A 67 -3.78 2.15 11.94
CA TYR A 67 -4.78 2.29 13.00
C TYR A 67 -4.13 2.43 14.37
N GLU A 68 -3.20 1.55 14.74
CA GLU A 68 -2.54 1.57 16.04
C GLU A 68 -1.65 2.81 16.24
N PHE A 69 -0.85 3.14 15.24
CA PHE A 69 0.00 4.33 15.23
C PHE A 69 -0.84 5.59 15.43
N SER A 70 -1.96 5.70 14.72
CA SER A 70 -2.84 6.84 14.85
C SER A 70 -3.49 6.96 16.22
N HIS A 71 -3.90 5.83 16.81
CA HIS A 71 -4.48 5.79 18.15
C HIS A 71 -3.45 6.24 19.19
N ARG A 72 -2.17 5.87 19.00
CA ARG A 72 -1.07 6.34 19.83
C ARG A 72 -0.79 7.84 19.63
N CYS A 73 -0.74 8.30 18.39
CA CYS A 73 -0.49 9.70 18.04
C CYS A 73 -1.60 10.64 18.53
N ARG A 74 -2.85 10.19 18.58
CA ARG A 74 -3.96 10.95 19.16
C ARG A 74 -3.79 11.29 20.64
N ARG A 75 -2.93 10.56 21.37
CA ARG A 75 -2.58 10.89 22.77
C ARG A 75 -1.68 12.12 22.88
N ILE A 76 -1.04 12.54 21.78
CA ILE A 76 -0.22 13.75 21.73
C ILE A 76 -1.13 14.91 21.31
N PRO A 77 -1.28 15.98 22.11
CA PRO A 77 -2.29 17.02 21.87
C PRO A 77 -2.13 17.75 20.52
N LEU A 78 -0.90 17.95 20.04
CA LEU A 78 -0.65 18.54 18.72
C LEU A 78 -1.04 17.59 17.57
N CYS A 79 -0.65 16.32 17.68
CA CYS A 79 -0.87 15.30 16.64
C CYS A 79 -2.34 14.86 16.60
N GLY A 80 -3.00 14.75 17.76
CA GLY A 80 -4.43 14.50 17.87
C GLY A 80 -5.26 15.59 17.18
N ARG A 81 -4.98 16.87 17.44
CA ARG A 81 -5.66 17.99 16.75
C ARG A 81 -5.47 17.95 15.23
N PHE A 82 -4.26 17.63 14.76
CA PHE A 82 -3.99 17.50 13.32
C PHE A 82 -4.77 16.33 12.70
N LEU A 83 -4.72 15.15 13.31
CA LEU A 83 -5.44 13.97 12.85
C LEU A 83 -6.95 14.23 12.86
N ASP A 84 -7.50 14.78 13.94
CA ASP A 84 -8.93 15.06 14.05
C ASP A 84 -9.39 16.11 13.03
N TRP A 85 -8.59 17.16 12.79
CA TRP A 85 -8.83 18.11 11.71
C TRP A 85 -8.85 17.44 10.33
N TRP A 86 -7.89 16.53 10.09
CA TRP A 86 -7.77 15.83 8.81
C TRP A 86 -8.94 14.86 8.59
N PHE A 87 -9.27 14.06 9.61
CA PHE A 87 -10.45 13.19 9.62
C PHE A 87 -11.74 13.96 9.44
N ALA A 88 -11.93 15.06 10.18
CA ALA A 88 -13.13 15.88 10.07
C ALA A 88 -13.29 16.49 8.67
N ARG A 89 -12.20 16.79 7.95
CA ARG A 89 -12.26 17.30 6.57
C ARG A 89 -12.64 16.21 5.57
N VAL A 90 -12.19 14.98 5.78
CA VAL A 90 -12.47 13.84 4.88
C VAL A 90 -13.85 13.23 5.16
N GLN A 91 -14.20 13.00 6.43
CA GLN A 91 -15.46 12.38 6.83
C GLN A 91 -16.68 13.25 6.55
N ARG A 92 -16.58 14.59 6.67
CA ARG A 92 -17.68 15.52 6.33
C ARG A 92 -18.13 15.43 4.87
N LYS A 93 -17.32 14.85 3.97
CA LYS A 93 -17.67 14.64 2.56
C LYS A 93 -18.18 13.22 2.26
N LEU A 94 -18.03 12.27 3.19
CA LEU A 94 -18.27 10.83 2.97
C LEU A 94 -19.09 10.16 4.08
N GLU A 95 -20.13 10.84 4.56
CA GLU A 95 -21.14 10.23 5.45
C GLU A 95 -22.01 9.18 4.73
N ARG A 96 -22.03 9.16 3.40
CA ARG A 96 -22.85 8.24 2.61
C ARG A 96 -22.07 7.00 2.12
N ALA A 97 -22.56 5.85 2.56
CA ALA A 97 -22.44 4.50 2.00
C ALA A 97 -21.03 3.85 1.98
N ASN A 98 -20.87 2.86 2.88
CA ASN A 98 -19.75 1.88 2.87
C ASN A 98 -19.38 1.29 1.48
N PRO A 99 -20.31 0.98 0.55
CA PRO A 99 -19.89 0.50 -0.77
C PRO A 99 -19.13 1.55 -1.58
N VAL A 100 -19.49 2.84 -1.46
CA VAL A 100 -18.82 3.90 -2.23
C VAL A 100 -17.35 4.05 -1.81
N LYS A 101 -17.08 3.97 -0.51
CA LYS A 101 -15.70 4.01 0.02
C LYS A 101 -14.86 2.84 -0.51
N PHE A 102 -15.44 1.65 -0.57
CA PHE A 102 -14.78 0.46 -1.09
C PHE A 102 -14.40 0.63 -2.55
N TRP A 103 -15.36 0.99 -3.41
CA TRP A 103 -15.12 1.20 -4.84
C TRP A 103 -14.16 2.35 -5.11
N ALA A 104 -14.25 3.44 -4.33
CA ALA A 104 -13.34 4.58 -4.47
C ALA A 104 -11.88 4.17 -4.21
N VAL A 105 -11.61 3.41 -3.14
CA VAL A 105 -10.26 2.93 -2.84
C VAL A 105 -9.80 1.90 -3.87
N LEU A 106 -10.67 0.97 -4.26
CA LEU A 106 -10.35 -0.03 -5.27
C LEU A 106 -9.93 0.65 -6.58
N LEU A 107 -10.77 1.56 -7.11
CA LEU A 107 -10.47 2.28 -8.35
C LEU A 107 -9.23 3.19 -8.20
N PHE A 108 -9.04 3.81 -7.04
CA PHE A 108 -7.85 4.62 -6.76
C PHE A 108 -6.55 3.81 -6.84
N VAL A 109 -6.56 2.57 -6.34
CA VAL A 109 -5.38 1.67 -6.40
C VAL A 109 -5.23 1.05 -7.78
N ALA A 110 -6.34 0.66 -8.43
CA ALA A 110 -6.33 0.03 -9.74
C ALA A 110 -5.87 0.97 -10.87
N VAL A 111 -6.14 2.27 -10.74
CA VAL A 111 -5.70 3.25 -11.73
C VAL A 111 -4.21 3.52 -11.57
N PRO A 112 -3.38 3.28 -12.60
CA PRO A 112 -1.94 3.33 -12.48
C PRO A 112 -1.38 4.76 -12.57
N PHE A 113 -1.85 5.68 -11.74
CA PHE A 113 -1.32 7.05 -11.64
C PHE A 113 0.02 7.11 -10.87
N PRO A 114 0.88 8.12 -11.10
CA PRO A 114 1.99 8.39 -10.19
C PRO A 114 1.44 8.66 -8.77
N LEU A 115 2.10 8.10 -7.76
CA LEU A 115 1.70 8.17 -6.33
C LEU A 115 0.44 7.36 -5.95
N THR A 116 -0.23 6.68 -6.90
CA THR A 116 -1.30 5.73 -6.59
C THR A 116 -0.76 4.32 -6.49
N GLY A 117 -1.17 3.63 -5.43
CA GLY A 117 -0.59 2.36 -5.06
C GLY A 117 -1.20 1.78 -3.79
N ALA A 118 -0.71 0.64 -3.36
CA ALA A 118 -1.22 -0.04 -2.18
C ALA A 118 -0.96 0.76 -0.91
N TRP A 119 0.19 1.42 -0.82
CA TRP A 119 0.55 2.23 0.35
C TRP A 119 -0.35 3.47 0.47
N SER A 120 -0.49 4.23 -0.60
CA SER A 120 -1.38 5.40 -0.62
C SER A 120 -2.86 4.99 -0.52
N GLY A 121 -3.24 3.85 -1.09
CA GLY A 121 -4.56 3.24 -0.94
C GLY A 121 -4.89 2.86 0.51
N CYS A 122 -3.92 2.30 1.25
CA CYS A 122 -4.09 2.02 2.69
C CYS A 122 -4.31 3.30 3.50
N VAL A 123 -3.55 4.35 3.21
CA VAL A 123 -3.73 5.67 3.85
C VAL A 123 -5.08 6.27 3.49
N ALA A 124 -5.50 6.21 2.23
CA ALA A 124 -6.80 6.69 1.78
C ALA A 124 -7.94 5.95 2.49
N ALA A 125 -7.89 4.62 2.53
CA ALA A 125 -8.89 3.79 3.21
C ALA A 125 -8.97 4.09 4.72
N TYR A 126 -7.82 4.32 5.35
CA TYR A 126 -7.72 4.75 6.74
C TYR A 126 -8.40 6.11 6.97
N LEU A 127 -8.12 7.12 6.13
CA LEU A 127 -8.73 8.45 6.21
C LEU A 127 -10.24 8.43 5.95
N LEU A 128 -10.71 7.52 5.10
CA LEU A 128 -12.14 7.28 4.85
C LEU A 128 -12.85 6.59 6.03
N GLY A 129 -12.11 6.16 7.06
CA GLY A 129 -12.63 5.47 8.23
C GLY A 129 -13.17 4.08 7.89
N MET A 130 -12.57 3.39 6.91
CA MET A 130 -12.94 2.01 6.59
C MET A 130 -12.52 1.07 7.72
N ARG A 131 -13.10 -0.13 7.79
CA ARG A 131 -12.55 -1.17 8.69
C ARG A 131 -11.32 -1.79 8.03
N ALA A 132 -10.28 -2.11 8.80
CA ALA A 132 -9.02 -2.66 8.27
C ALA A 132 -9.22 -3.86 7.33
N ARG A 133 -10.16 -4.78 7.65
CA ARG A 133 -10.49 -5.94 6.80
C ARG A 133 -11.10 -5.53 5.45
N THR A 134 -12.04 -4.58 5.48
CA THR A 134 -12.71 -4.07 4.27
C THR A 134 -11.75 -3.24 3.42
N ALA A 135 -10.89 -2.44 4.06
CA ALA A 135 -9.82 -1.68 3.42
C ALA A 135 -8.81 -2.61 2.73
N ALA A 136 -8.37 -3.67 3.43
CA ALA A 136 -7.45 -4.66 2.87
C ALA A 136 -8.06 -5.34 1.63
N GLY A 137 -9.34 -5.70 1.67
CA GLY A 137 -10.03 -6.24 0.50
C GLY A 137 -10.09 -5.26 -0.68
N ALA A 138 -10.39 -3.98 -0.44
CA ALA A 138 -10.45 -2.97 -1.49
C ALA A 138 -9.08 -2.74 -2.15
N VAL A 139 -8.02 -2.64 -1.33
CA VAL A 139 -6.65 -2.44 -1.82
C VAL A 139 -6.16 -3.70 -2.55
N ALA A 140 -6.39 -4.89 -1.98
CA ALA A 140 -6.01 -6.16 -2.62
C ALA A 140 -6.65 -6.33 -3.99
N LEU A 141 -7.94 -6.05 -4.13
CA LEU A 141 -8.63 -6.10 -5.42
C LEU A 141 -8.19 -5.01 -6.40
N GLY A 142 -7.62 -3.90 -5.91
CA GLY A 142 -7.04 -2.88 -6.79
C GLY A 142 -5.63 -3.23 -7.26
N ILE A 143 -4.92 -4.13 -6.56
CA ILE A 143 -3.58 -4.61 -6.96
C ILE A 143 -3.67 -5.71 -8.02
N LEU A 144 -4.70 -6.56 -7.93
CA LEU A 144 -4.98 -7.66 -8.84
C LEU A 144 -5.57 -7.14 -10.17
#